data_AF-A0A1D8RET0-F1
#
_entry.id   AF-A0A1D8RET0-F1
#
_cell.length_a   1.000
_cell.length_b   1.000
_cell.length_c   1.000
_cell.angle_alpha   90.00
_cell.angle_beta   90.00
_cell.angle_gamma   90.00
#
_symmetry.space_group_name_H-M   'P 1'
#
loop_
_entity.id
_entity.type
_entity.pdbx_description
1 polymer ?
#
loop_
_entity_poly.entity_id
_entity_poly.type
_entity_poly.pdbx_seq_one_letter_code
_entity_poly.pdbx_strand_id
1 'polypeptide(L)'
;MQHFQAHSTDDLHHLIAEYGQNALFRGQTTHYGQPGHPSVVASADRQICHPSTMLKWCTYSRNVLETFLGKHKNEPHFVQALLQHYGWRSFYVDCSANPAVSTWFASHVYREDKHIEMSEDCNEEPVLLLKRLASYDFEDGDGHLYIIDKEEALRIGLVDLSSVTLPGCRPRTIAQEAWLLGPLLGNPVPKKCFRAQITAPRSVLRDYAFSSGFACIDDLFPSIVEDPILNALLSLPWREIKEVWEPDFPIPWFKRTLSLPEYQDSFVKIAWPHTAFFRGTRLSERFSSVDGNASGGIIIPVPDVVFFGTAPETIPLRFPELEALLLKFGSVILELDELIQHTNMQNLTSYQKGVGVVMIEADLIQVSELMVEHPGQEMTAAGLVYGWYYRKSESGLWSRVAHPDECPCNDALIHNRHLSALKIAEDFLRSSPFVEETDTP
;
A
#
# COMPACT_ATOMS: atom_id res chain seq x y z
N MET A 1 -11.95 34.13 -5.30
CA MET A 1 -11.74 33.61 -3.94
C MET A 1 -11.89 34.75 -2.95
N GLN A 2 -12.79 34.62 -1.97
CA GLN A 2 -13.00 35.58 -0.89
C GLN A 2 -12.01 35.35 0.26
N HIS A 3 -11.74 36.38 1.06
CA HIS A 3 -10.84 36.32 2.23
C HIS A 3 -11.58 36.84 3.46
N PHE A 4 -11.61 36.02 4.51
CA PHE A 4 -12.27 36.35 5.77
C PHE A 4 -11.31 36.18 6.94
N GLN A 5 -11.56 36.95 8.00
CA GLN A 5 -10.98 36.72 9.31
C GLN A 5 -12.11 36.33 10.27
N ALA A 6 -11.87 35.31 11.09
CA ALA A 6 -12.77 34.92 12.16
C ALA A 6 -12.04 35.07 13.50
N HIS A 7 -12.72 35.65 14.48
CA HIS A 7 -12.16 35.91 15.81
C HIS A 7 -12.86 35.11 16.91
N SER A 8 -13.98 34.45 16.58
CA SER A 8 -14.76 33.61 17.48
C SER A 8 -15.29 32.36 16.78
N THR A 9 -15.75 31.37 17.56
CA THR A 9 -16.40 30.17 17.03
C THR A 9 -17.72 30.52 16.32
N ASP A 10 -18.43 31.55 16.79
CA ASP A 10 -19.68 32.02 16.17
C ASP A 10 -19.43 32.62 14.79
N ASP A 11 -18.34 33.39 14.62
CA ASP A 11 -17.92 33.89 13.30
C ASP A 11 -17.65 32.74 12.33
N LEU A 12 -16.96 31.68 12.80
CA LEU A 12 -16.69 30.50 11.99
C LEU A 12 -17.98 29.79 11.58
N HIS A 13 -18.92 29.58 12.51
CA HIS A 13 -20.22 28.97 12.20
C HIS A 13 -20.97 29.75 11.12
N HIS A 14 -21.03 31.08 11.26
CA HIS A 14 -21.70 31.93 10.29
C HIS A 14 -21.04 31.87 8.91
N LEU A 15 -19.72 32.03 8.84
CA LEU A 15 -18.97 32.00 7.58
C LEU A 15 -19.09 30.64 6.88
N ILE A 16 -18.95 29.53 7.61
CA ILE A 16 -18.99 28.18 7.04
C ILE A 16 -20.40 27.85 6.52
N ALA A 17 -21.46 28.27 7.21
CA ALA A 17 -22.85 27.97 6.85
C ALA A 17 -23.24 28.51 5.47
N GLU A 18 -22.61 29.59 4.98
CA GLU A 18 -22.89 30.19 3.67
C GLU A 18 -22.56 29.28 2.47
N TYR A 19 -21.70 28.28 2.66
CA TYR A 19 -21.14 27.50 1.55
C TYR A 19 -21.92 26.21 1.24
N GLY A 20 -22.77 25.76 2.17
CA GLY A 20 -23.64 24.60 2.02
C GLY A 20 -22.92 23.26 1.78
N GLN A 21 -23.67 22.25 1.32
CA GLN A 21 -23.15 20.89 1.10
C GLN A 21 -22.26 20.73 -0.14
N ASN A 22 -22.26 21.72 -1.05
CA ASN A 22 -21.47 21.71 -2.28
C ASN A 22 -20.03 22.22 -2.08
N ALA A 23 -19.53 22.14 -0.85
CA ALA A 23 -18.19 22.59 -0.47
C ALA A 23 -17.38 21.44 0.13
N LEU A 24 -16.07 21.48 -0.10
CA LEU A 24 -15.07 20.73 0.63
C LEU A 24 -14.19 21.69 1.41
N PHE A 25 -13.60 21.19 2.48
CA PHE A 25 -12.77 21.97 3.39
C PHE A 25 -11.37 21.41 3.42
N ARG A 26 -10.39 22.30 3.58
CA ARG A 26 -8.99 21.94 3.81
C ARG A 26 -8.38 22.85 4.85
N GLY A 27 -7.86 22.25 5.92
CA GLY A 27 -7.15 22.96 6.98
C GLY A 27 -5.65 22.96 6.79
N GLN A 28 -4.99 24.07 7.08
CA GLN A 28 -3.54 24.16 7.16
C GLN A 28 -3.11 25.13 8.26
N THR A 29 -2.07 24.76 9.01
CA THR A 29 -1.44 25.63 10.02
C THR A 29 -0.60 26.75 9.41
N THR A 30 -0.27 26.64 8.12
CA THR A 30 0.54 27.61 7.37
C THR A 30 -0.08 27.88 6.00
N HIS A 31 -0.11 29.15 5.59
CA HIS A 31 -0.48 29.55 4.25
C HIS A 31 0.72 29.41 3.29
N TYR A 32 0.51 28.72 2.18
CA TYR A 32 1.48 28.63 1.09
C TYR A 32 0.93 29.38 -0.13
N GLY A 33 1.77 30.20 -0.76
CA GLY A 33 1.37 31.07 -1.88
C GLY A 33 1.42 32.55 -1.52
N GLN A 34 0.84 33.38 -2.39
CA GLN A 34 0.69 34.81 -2.11
C GLN A 34 -0.66 35.04 -1.41
N PRO A 35 -0.83 36.08 -0.59
CA PRO A 35 -2.13 36.44 -0.04
C PRO A 35 -3.22 36.49 -1.13
N GLY A 36 -4.35 35.84 -0.88
CA GLY A 36 -5.45 35.69 -1.85
C GLY A 36 -5.18 34.68 -2.99
N HIS A 37 -4.03 34.00 -2.98
CA HIS A 37 -3.57 33.09 -4.03
C HIS A 37 -2.90 31.85 -3.42
N PRO A 38 -3.69 30.93 -2.82
CA PRO A 38 -3.15 29.72 -2.23
C PRO A 38 -2.44 28.86 -3.27
N SER A 39 -1.34 28.27 -2.84
CA SER A 39 -0.59 27.25 -3.57
C SER A 39 -0.67 25.95 -2.80
N VAL A 40 -1.63 25.12 -3.17
CA VAL A 40 -1.80 23.78 -2.63
C VAL A 40 -1.31 22.78 -3.68
N VAL A 41 -0.28 22.03 -3.34
CA VAL A 41 0.36 21.02 -4.20
C VAL A 41 0.27 19.63 -3.57
N ALA A 42 0.34 18.61 -4.41
CA ALA A 42 0.33 17.23 -3.94
C ALA A 42 1.57 16.92 -3.09
N SER A 43 1.51 15.83 -2.32
CA SER A 43 2.64 15.42 -1.47
C SER A 43 3.84 14.92 -2.30
N ALA A 44 3.59 14.25 -3.44
CA ALA A 44 4.62 13.80 -4.37
C ALA A 44 5.38 14.94 -5.07
N ASP A 45 4.77 16.12 -5.20
CA ASP A 45 5.42 17.29 -5.82
C ASP A 45 6.40 17.98 -4.86
N ARG A 46 6.28 17.71 -3.55
CA ARG A 46 7.14 18.28 -2.51
C ARG A 46 8.39 17.43 -2.24
N GLN A 47 8.32 16.13 -2.53
CA GLN A 47 9.37 15.16 -2.20
C GLN A 47 9.39 14.02 -3.22
N ILE A 48 10.59 13.52 -3.59
CA ILE A 48 10.77 12.49 -4.62
C ILE A 48 9.93 11.24 -4.30
N CYS A 49 9.09 10.82 -5.25
CA CYS A 49 8.38 9.55 -5.23
C CYS A 49 9.35 8.41 -5.59
N HIS A 50 9.37 7.33 -4.79
CA HIS A 50 10.16 6.14 -5.07
C HIS A 50 9.33 5.12 -5.86
N PRO A 51 9.59 4.89 -7.17
CA PRO A 51 8.70 4.11 -8.03
C PRO A 51 8.45 2.68 -7.56
N SER A 52 9.48 1.95 -7.11
CA SER A 52 9.30 0.57 -6.64
C SER A 52 8.41 0.48 -5.40
N THR A 53 8.53 1.46 -4.49
CA THR A 53 7.69 1.52 -3.28
C THR A 53 6.25 1.86 -3.64
N MET A 54 6.05 2.74 -4.63
CA MET A 54 4.72 3.05 -5.15
C MET A 54 4.04 1.81 -5.74
N LEU A 55 4.76 0.98 -6.51
CA LEU A 55 4.22 -0.27 -7.07
C LEU A 55 3.81 -1.26 -5.97
N LYS A 56 4.67 -1.45 -4.96
CA LYS A 56 4.36 -2.28 -3.78
C LYS A 56 3.09 -1.79 -3.09
N TRP A 57 3.04 -0.49 -2.80
CA TRP A 57 1.92 0.11 -2.10
C TRP A 57 0.61 -0.01 -2.89
N CYS A 58 0.64 0.28 -4.20
CA CYS A 58 -0.50 0.09 -5.08
C CYS A 58 -1.00 -1.35 -5.05
N THR A 59 -0.09 -2.32 -5.04
CA THR A 59 -0.45 -3.75 -4.99
C THR A 59 -1.13 -4.12 -3.68
N TYR A 60 -0.53 -3.76 -2.54
CA TYR A 60 -1.12 -4.07 -1.23
C TYR A 60 -2.46 -3.38 -1.04
N SER A 61 -2.58 -2.11 -1.41
CA SER A 61 -3.86 -1.41 -1.24
C SER A 61 -4.94 -1.86 -2.19
N ARG A 62 -4.60 -2.34 -3.40
CA ARG A 62 -5.56 -3.06 -4.25
C ARG A 62 -6.07 -4.32 -3.56
N ASN A 63 -5.18 -5.12 -2.96
CA ASN A 63 -5.56 -6.33 -2.22
C ASN A 63 -6.50 -6.01 -1.04
N VAL A 64 -6.18 -4.96 -0.27
CA VAL A 64 -7.01 -4.46 0.83
C VAL A 64 -8.38 -3.99 0.32
N LEU A 65 -8.41 -3.15 -0.73
CA LEU A 65 -9.65 -2.65 -1.31
C LEU A 65 -10.53 -3.76 -1.87
N GLU A 66 -9.94 -4.73 -2.57
CA GLU A 66 -10.65 -5.89 -3.10
C GLU A 66 -11.26 -6.74 -1.99
N THR A 67 -10.51 -6.94 -0.90
CA THR A 67 -10.96 -7.73 0.25
C THR A 67 -12.11 -7.08 1.00
N PHE A 68 -12.03 -5.76 1.25
CA PHE A 68 -13.02 -5.08 2.09
C PHE A 68 -14.19 -4.46 1.31
N LEU A 69 -13.97 -4.04 0.06
CA LEU A 69 -14.94 -3.26 -0.72
C LEU A 69 -15.35 -3.94 -2.04
N GLY A 70 -14.76 -5.08 -2.36
CA GLY A 70 -14.99 -5.80 -3.60
C GLY A 70 -14.31 -5.16 -4.81
N LYS A 71 -14.43 -5.84 -5.96
CA LYS A 71 -13.63 -5.56 -7.16
C LYS A 71 -13.89 -4.18 -7.79
N HIS A 72 -15.01 -3.53 -7.52
CA HIS A 72 -15.39 -2.27 -8.17
C HIS A 72 -14.62 -1.03 -7.69
N LYS A 73 -13.89 -1.11 -6.58
CA LYS A 73 -13.15 0.02 -5.98
C LYS A 73 -11.63 -0.09 -6.16
N ASN A 74 -11.15 -0.97 -7.04
CA ASN A 74 -9.72 -1.20 -7.29
C ASN A 74 -9.11 -0.33 -8.40
N GLU A 75 -9.84 0.68 -8.88
CA GLU A 75 -9.36 1.57 -9.92
C GLU A 75 -8.07 2.31 -9.49
N PRO A 76 -7.07 2.47 -10.38
CA PRO A 76 -5.76 3.04 -9.99
C PRO A 76 -5.83 4.40 -9.30
N HIS A 77 -6.78 5.25 -9.70
CA HIS A 77 -6.96 6.57 -9.14
C HIS A 77 -7.50 6.52 -7.69
N PHE A 78 -8.45 5.61 -7.43
CA PHE A 78 -9.04 5.38 -6.12
C PHE A 78 -8.02 4.77 -5.15
N VAL A 79 -7.25 3.78 -5.64
CA VAL A 79 -6.15 3.16 -4.88
C VAL A 79 -5.18 4.24 -4.42
N GLN A 80 -4.67 5.06 -5.34
CA GLN A 80 -3.72 6.13 -5.02
C GLN A 80 -4.27 7.18 -4.03
N ALA A 81 -5.55 7.55 -4.19
CA ALA A 81 -6.24 8.43 -3.25
C ALA A 81 -6.32 7.81 -1.84
N LEU A 82 -6.63 6.51 -1.74
CA LEU A 82 -6.59 5.80 -0.45
C LEU A 82 -5.18 5.81 0.16
N LEU A 83 -4.13 5.57 -0.64
CA LEU A 83 -2.75 5.59 -0.14
C LEU A 83 -2.40 6.92 0.50
N GLN A 84 -2.75 8.02 -0.20
CA GLN A 84 -2.56 9.38 0.26
C GLN A 84 -3.15 9.59 1.63
N HIS A 85 -4.41 9.17 1.78
CA HIS A 85 -5.18 9.35 3.00
C HIS A 85 -4.60 8.61 4.21
N TYR A 86 -3.98 7.45 3.98
CA TYR A 86 -3.31 6.71 5.04
C TYR A 86 -1.92 7.25 5.39
N GLY A 87 -1.36 8.17 4.60
CA GLY A 87 -0.08 8.83 4.86
C GLY A 87 1.04 8.46 3.89
N TRP A 88 0.69 7.87 2.74
CA TRP A 88 1.61 7.72 1.61
C TRP A 88 1.68 9.00 0.78
N ARG A 89 2.73 9.14 -0.03
CA ARG A 89 2.88 10.28 -0.95
C ARG A 89 2.26 9.95 -2.30
N SER A 90 1.43 10.84 -2.81
CA SER A 90 0.72 10.67 -4.08
C SER A 90 0.53 12.01 -4.78
N PHE A 91 -0.22 11.99 -5.89
CA PHE A 91 -0.60 13.17 -6.66
C PHE A 91 -1.92 13.81 -6.19
N TYR A 92 -2.44 13.43 -5.02
CA TYR A 92 -3.70 13.94 -4.48
C TYR A 92 -3.50 14.87 -3.28
N VAL A 93 -4.55 15.63 -2.98
CA VAL A 93 -4.64 16.55 -1.85
C VAL A 93 -5.85 16.19 -0.98
N ASP A 94 -5.61 15.93 0.30
CA ASP A 94 -6.66 15.66 1.28
C ASP A 94 -7.55 16.88 1.54
N CYS A 95 -8.86 16.62 1.51
CA CYS A 95 -9.95 17.52 1.85
C CYS A 95 -10.98 16.74 2.70
N SER A 96 -11.89 17.44 3.36
CA SER A 96 -13.00 16.85 4.10
C SER A 96 -14.33 17.47 3.69
N ALA A 97 -15.40 16.68 3.71
CA ALA A 97 -16.76 17.24 3.65
C ALA A 97 -17.17 17.88 4.99
N ASN A 98 -16.49 17.55 6.08
CA ASN A 98 -16.73 18.08 7.41
C ASN A 98 -15.79 19.26 7.70
N PRO A 99 -16.33 20.48 7.90
CA PRO A 99 -15.50 21.64 8.23
C PRO A 99 -14.74 21.46 9.55
N ALA A 100 -15.31 20.76 10.54
CA ALA A 100 -14.70 20.57 11.84
C ALA A 100 -13.41 19.74 11.78
N VAL A 101 -13.38 18.72 10.92
CA VAL A 101 -12.17 17.95 10.61
C VAL A 101 -11.07 18.88 10.07
N SER A 102 -11.42 19.76 9.13
CA SER A 102 -10.46 20.69 8.55
C SER A 102 -10.00 21.77 9.53
N THR A 103 -10.87 22.29 10.39
CA THR A 103 -10.46 23.22 11.45
C THR A 103 -9.52 22.57 12.47
N TRP A 104 -9.68 21.27 12.74
CA TRP A 104 -8.74 20.51 13.57
C TRP A 104 -7.34 20.48 12.92
N PHE A 105 -7.24 20.14 11.62
CA PHE A 105 -5.96 20.17 10.90
C PHE A 105 -5.38 21.58 10.72
N ALA A 106 -6.22 22.62 10.74
CA ALA A 106 -5.77 24.01 10.71
C ALA A 106 -5.24 24.49 12.07
N SER A 107 -5.54 23.79 13.16
CA SER A 107 -5.13 24.16 14.53
C SER A 107 -3.98 23.32 15.09
N HIS A 108 -3.79 22.08 14.61
CA HIS A 108 -2.75 21.18 15.11
C HIS A 108 -1.60 21.01 14.11
N VAL A 109 -0.37 21.10 14.60
CA VAL A 109 0.86 20.94 13.82
C VAL A 109 1.26 19.47 13.81
N TYR A 110 1.42 18.91 12.60
CA TYR A 110 1.94 17.55 12.42
C TYR A 110 3.41 17.49 12.84
N ARG A 111 3.75 16.49 13.66
CA ARG A 111 5.12 16.12 14.01
C ARG A 111 5.32 14.64 13.73
N GLU A 112 6.54 14.29 13.33
CA GLU A 112 6.92 12.89 13.12
C GLU A 112 8.32 12.63 13.67
N ASP A 113 8.47 11.49 14.34
CA ASP A 113 9.73 11.03 14.89
C ASP A 113 9.98 9.58 14.49
N LYS A 114 11.27 9.25 14.32
CA LYS A 114 11.70 7.86 14.18
C LYS A 114 11.85 7.28 15.58
N HIS A 115 11.15 6.18 15.83
CA HIS A 115 11.20 5.50 17.11
C HIS A 115 11.76 4.09 16.92
N ILE A 116 12.58 3.65 17.87
CA ILE A 116 13.18 2.32 17.88
C ILE A 116 12.62 1.59 19.08
N GLU A 117 11.97 0.46 18.83
CA GLU A 117 11.41 -0.40 19.87
C GLU A 117 12.12 -1.74 19.86
N MET A 118 12.47 -2.24 21.04
CA MET A 118 12.93 -3.61 21.20
C MET A 118 11.72 -4.51 21.50
N SER A 119 11.53 -5.52 20.68
CA SER A 119 10.45 -6.50 20.74
C SER A 119 11.05 -7.90 20.57
N GLU A 120 10.20 -8.91 20.60
CA GLU A 120 10.53 -10.32 20.44
C GLU A 120 9.62 -10.92 19.35
N ASP A 121 10.16 -11.83 18.55
CA ASP A 121 9.34 -12.63 17.64
C ASP A 121 8.53 -13.71 18.40
N CYS A 122 7.76 -14.53 17.68
CA CYS A 122 6.93 -15.56 18.32
C CYS A 122 7.70 -16.68 19.04
N ASN A 123 9.02 -16.76 18.84
CA ASN A 123 9.91 -17.69 19.51
C ASN A 123 10.73 -17.01 20.63
N GLU A 124 10.36 -15.79 21.00
CA GLU A 124 11.08 -14.94 21.97
C GLU A 124 12.46 -14.48 21.49
N GLU A 125 12.74 -14.53 20.18
CA GLU A 125 14.00 -14.02 19.62
C GLU A 125 13.94 -12.50 19.46
N PRO A 126 14.99 -11.75 19.87
CA PRO A 126 14.93 -10.30 19.92
C PRO A 126 14.91 -9.68 18.52
N VAL A 127 14.14 -8.60 18.37
CA VAL A 127 14.06 -7.77 17.16
C VAL A 127 14.03 -6.29 17.52
N LEU A 128 14.61 -5.44 16.66
CA LEU A 128 14.50 -3.99 16.79
C LEU A 128 13.61 -3.45 15.68
N LEU A 129 12.56 -2.71 16.05
CA LEU A 129 11.55 -2.20 15.14
C LEU A 129 11.72 -0.70 14.97
N LEU A 130 12.05 -0.27 13.76
CA LEU A 130 12.06 1.12 13.37
C LEU A 130 10.66 1.55 12.92
N LYS A 131 9.97 2.32 13.77
CA LYS A 131 8.64 2.87 13.53
C LYS A 131 8.70 4.35 13.19
N ARG A 132 7.67 4.83 12.48
CA ARG A 132 7.43 6.26 12.24
C ARG A 132 6.24 6.69 13.08
N LEU A 133 6.52 7.20 14.27
CA LEU A 133 5.47 7.73 15.14
C LEU A 133 5.11 9.14 14.69
N ALA A 134 3.84 9.47 14.73
CA ALA A 134 3.33 10.77 14.36
C ALA A 134 2.36 11.32 15.41
N SER A 135 2.42 12.62 15.62
CA SER A 135 1.51 13.35 16.50
C SER A 135 0.99 14.60 15.81
N TYR A 136 -0.05 15.16 16.40
CA TYR A 136 -0.60 16.45 16.04
C TYR A 136 -0.74 17.27 17.32
N ASP A 137 0.12 18.27 17.45
CA ASP A 137 0.22 19.05 18.67
C ASP A 137 -0.35 20.45 18.45
N PHE A 138 -1.12 20.93 19.42
CA PHE A 138 -1.60 22.31 19.38
C PHE A 138 -0.44 23.28 19.58
N GLU A 139 -0.37 24.29 18.71
CA GLU A 139 0.54 25.42 18.83
C GLU A 139 -0.21 26.70 18.55
N ASP A 140 0.00 27.72 19.38
CA ASP A 140 -0.59 29.05 19.15
C ASP A 140 -0.14 29.66 17.82
N GLY A 141 -0.99 30.54 17.28
CA GLY A 141 -0.78 31.22 16.00
C GLY A 141 -2.06 31.25 15.18
N ASP A 142 -1.92 31.60 13.90
CA ASP A 142 -3.04 31.59 12.95
C ASP A 142 -3.12 30.25 12.21
N GLY A 143 -4.34 29.83 11.92
CA GLY A 143 -4.65 28.71 11.05
C GLY A 143 -5.47 29.18 9.85
N HIS A 144 -5.48 28.36 8.80
CA HIS A 144 -6.15 28.69 7.54
C HIS A 144 -7.10 27.56 7.13
N LEU A 145 -8.36 27.92 6.95
CA LEU A 145 -9.40 27.05 6.41
C LEU A 145 -9.72 27.47 4.98
N TYR A 146 -9.47 26.58 4.02
CA TYR A 146 -9.82 26.79 2.62
C TYR A 146 -11.13 26.10 2.28
N ILE A 147 -11.98 26.81 1.55
CA ILE A 147 -13.27 26.31 1.07
C ILE A 147 -13.16 26.07 -0.42
N ILE A 148 -13.37 24.82 -0.81
CA ILE A 148 -13.19 24.30 -2.15
C ILE A 148 -14.56 24.04 -2.79
N ASP A 149 -14.73 24.52 -4.01
CA ASP A 149 -15.91 24.26 -4.83
C ASP A 149 -15.88 22.81 -5.37
N LYS A 150 -16.88 22.00 -5.01
CA LYS A 150 -16.95 20.60 -5.46
C LYS A 150 -17.10 20.47 -6.97
N GLU A 151 -17.82 21.37 -7.64
CA GLU A 151 -18.04 21.29 -9.08
C GLU A 151 -16.77 21.64 -9.87
N GLU A 152 -16.04 22.67 -9.45
CA GLU A 152 -14.74 22.98 -10.05
C GLU A 152 -13.69 21.91 -9.72
N ALA A 153 -13.75 21.32 -8.52
CA ALA A 153 -12.90 20.20 -8.13
C ALA A 153 -13.15 18.94 -8.98
N LEU A 154 -14.40 18.61 -9.31
CA LEU A 154 -14.73 17.47 -10.18
C LEU A 154 -14.03 17.55 -11.54
N ARG A 155 -13.79 18.76 -12.07
CA ARG A 155 -13.13 18.97 -13.36
C ARG A 155 -11.65 18.62 -13.37
N ILE A 156 -11.01 18.51 -12.20
CA ILE A 156 -9.61 18.07 -12.07
C ILE A 156 -9.48 16.64 -11.55
N GLY A 157 -10.61 16.02 -11.20
CA GLY A 157 -10.65 14.72 -10.53
C GLY A 157 -10.88 14.88 -9.04
N LEU A 158 -11.86 14.13 -8.54
CA LEU A 158 -12.28 14.17 -7.16
C LEU A 158 -12.73 12.76 -6.74
N VAL A 159 -12.17 12.27 -5.64
CA VAL A 159 -12.43 10.93 -5.11
C VAL A 159 -13.10 11.03 -3.76
N ASP A 160 -14.29 10.43 -3.66
CA ASP A 160 -15.03 10.29 -2.42
C ASP A 160 -14.59 9.01 -1.67
N LEU A 161 -13.68 9.17 -0.71
CA LEU A 161 -13.28 8.06 0.17
C LEU A 161 -14.26 7.86 1.32
N SER A 162 -15.08 8.85 1.69
CA SER A 162 -16.15 8.69 2.67
C SER A 162 -17.23 7.70 2.22
N SER A 163 -17.28 7.38 0.92
CA SER A 163 -18.09 6.26 0.40
C SER A 163 -17.62 4.86 0.86
N VAL A 164 -16.42 4.75 1.45
CA VAL A 164 -15.84 3.49 1.95
C VAL A 164 -16.43 3.16 3.31
N THR A 165 -17.55 2.43 3.31
CA THR A 165 -18.26 2.01 4.54
C THR A 165 -18.03 0.54 4.82
N LEU A 166 -17.71 0.22 6.07
CA LEU A 166 -17.51 -1.15 6.56
C LEU A 166 -18.42 -1.37 7.78
N PRO A 167 -19.35 -2.35 7.76
CA PRO A 167 -20.30 -2.55 8.84
C PRO A 167 -19.63 -2.74 10.20
N GLY A 168 -20.02 -1.93 11.18
CA GLY A 168 -19.49 -2.02 12.55
C GLY A 168 -18.07 -1.48 12.74
N CYS A 169 -17.45 -0.94 11.68
CA CYS A 169 -16.12 -0.35 11.72
C CYS A 169 -16.18 1.16 11.50
N ARG A 170 -15.11 1.85 11.90
CA ARG A 170 -14.93 3.29 11.68
C ARG A 170 -13.58 3.51 11.02
N PRO A 171 -13.43 3.24 9.72
CA PRO A 171 -12.18 3.51 9.03
C PRO A 171 -11.90 5.02 8.98
N ARG A 172 -10.62 5.40 8.88
CA ARG A 172 -10.17 6.80 8.82
C ARG A 172 -10.91 7.62 7.75
N THR A 173 -11.22 6.98 6.61
CA THR A 173 -11.97 7.59 5.51
C THR A 173 -13.35 8.11 5.93
N ILE A 174 -14.01 7.43 6.87
CA ILE A 174 -15.30 7.83 7.46
C ILE A 174 -15.08 8.84 8.58
N ALA A 175 -14.13 8.59 9.49
CA ALA A 175 -13.82 9.47 10.61
C ALA A 175 -13.50 10.91 10.17
N GLN A 176 -12.87 11.05 9.01
CA GLN A 176 -12.47 12.34 8.46
C GLN A 176 -13.41 12.85 7.35
N GLU A 177 -14.50 12.14 7.03
CA GLU A 177 -15.35 12.41 5.86
C GLU A 177 -14.50 12.75 4.62
N ALA A 178 -13.60 11.83 4.26
CA ALA A 178 -12.43 12.11 3.43
C ALA A 178 -12.76 12.24 1.94
N TRP A 179 -12.19 13.28 1.33
CA TRP A 179 -12.25 13.55 -0.10
C TRP A 179 -10.86 13.90 -0.63
N LEU A 180 -10.49 13.34 -1.78
CA LEU A 180 -9.16 13.52 -2.37
C LEU A 180 -9.28 14.26 -3.70
N LEU A 181 -8.60 15.40 -3.79
CA LEU A 181 -8.57 16.25 -4.97
C LEU A 181 -7.36 15.91 -5.85
N GLY A 182 -7.57 15.64 -7.13
CA GLY A 182 -6.52 15.29 -8.09
C GLY A 182 -6.88 14.11 -9.01
N PRO A 183 -5.88 13.55 -9.74
CA PRO A 183 -4.44 13.77 -9.55
C PRO A 183 -3.94 15.09 -10.16
N LEU A 184 -3.03 15.77 -9.46
CA LEU A 184 -2.54 17.09 -9.86
C LEU A 184 -1.28 17.06 -10.74
N LEU A 185 -0.52 15.96 -10.70
CA LEU A 185 0.61 15.66 -11.60
C LEU A 185 1.61 16.84 -11.76
N GLY A 186 2.12 17.39 -10.66
CA GLY A 186 3.08 18.51 -10.70
C GLY A 186 2.46 19.90 -10.74
N ASN A 187 1.13 20.01 -10.81
CA ASN A 187 0.43 21.30 -10.84
C ASN A 187 -0.18 21.64 -9.48
N PRO A 188 -0.25 22.93 -9.09
CA PRO A 188 -1.06 23.32 -7.95
C PRO A 188 -2.56 23.16 -8.25
N VAL A 189 -3.36 23.02 -7.19
CA VAL A 189 -4.83 23.09 -7.28
C VAL A 189 -5.22 24.40 -7.99
N PRO A 190 -6.04 24.36 -9.05
CA PRO A 190 -6.43 25.56 -9.77
C PRO A 190 -7.14 26.58 -8.87
N LYS A 191 -6.80 27.87 -9.05
CA LYS A 191 -7.36 28.98 -8.27
C LYS A 191 -8.90 29.01 -8.26
N LYS A 192 -9.51 28.61 -9.38
CA LYS A 192 -10.98 28.54 -9.55
C LYS A 192 -11.65 27.53 -8.61
N CYS A 193 -10.92 26.54 -8.11
CA CYS A 193 -11.44 25.59 -7.13
C CYS A 193 -11.64 26.25 -5.75
N PHE A 194 -10.98 27.37 -5.45
CA PHE A 194 -11.09 28.02 -4.14
C PHE A 194 -12.20 29.07 -4.13
N ARG A 195 -13.25 28.82 -3.34
CA ARG A 195 -14.33 29.79 -3.10
C ARG A 195 -13.89 30.84 -2.10
N ALA A 196 -13.29 30.42 -0.99
CA ALA A 196 -12.85 31.32 0.07
C ALA A 196 -11.67 30.74 0.89
N GLN A 197 -11.02 31.63 1.64
CA GLN A 197 -10.11 31.29 2.73
C GLN A 197 -10.52 32.07 3.98
N ILE A 198 -10.62 31.37 5.10
CA ILE A 198 -10.86 31.94 6.43
C ILE A 198 -9.56 31.79 7.22
N THR A 199 -9.04 32.90 7.74
CA THR A 199 -7.91 32.91 8.67
C THR A 199 -8.44 33.19 10.08
N ALA A 200 -8.02 32.40 11.06
CA ALA A 200 -8.47 32.55 12.44
C ALA A 200 -7.38 32.10 13.41
N PRO A 201 -7.40 32.58 14.67
CA PRO A 201 -6.54 32.02 15.71
C PRO A 201 -6.76 30.51 15.83
N ARG A 202 -5.69 29.73 15.95
CA ARG A 202 -5.75 28.26 16.05
C ARG A 202 -6.57 27.81 17.26
N SER A 203 -6.59 28.59 18.34
CA SER A 203 -7.46 28.34 19.50
C SER A 203 -8.95 28.34 19.11
N VAL A 204 -9.38 29.31 18.30
CA VAL A 204 -10.77 29.39 17.80
C VAL A 204 -11.11 28.20 16.90
N LEU A 205 -10.17 27.81 16.02
CA LEU A 205 -10.34 26.64 15.13
C LEU A 205 -10.38 25.32 15.91
N ARG A 206 -9.55 25.18 16.94
CA ARG A 206 -9.55 24.04 17.87
C ARG A 206 -10.88 23.96 18.62
N ASP A 207 -11.35 25.08 19.17
CA ASP A 207 -12.57 25.13 19.98
C ASP A 207 -13.81 24.83 19.11
N TYR A 208 -13.82 25.28 17.85
CA TYR A 208 -14.84 24.88 16.86
C TYR A 208 -14.83 23.37 16.62
N ALA A 209 -13.66 22.78 16.35
CA ALA A 209 -13.52 21.34 16.14
C ALA A 209 -13.96 20.53 17.38
N PHE A 210 -13.54 20.97 18.57
CA PHE A 210 -13.91 20.38 19.86
C PHE A 210 -15.42 20.39 20.07
N SER A 211 -16.09 21.52 19.83
CA SER A 211 -17.54 21.64 19.95
C SER A 211 -18.32 20.72 18.99
N SER A 212 -17.67 20.27 17.92
CA SER A 212 -18.21 19.33 16.92
C SER A 212 -17.81 17.88 17.19
N GLY A 213 -17.16 17.58 18.33
CA GLY A 213 -16.81 16.22 18.74
C GLY A 213 -15.40 15.75 18.42
N PHE A 214 -14.50 16.63 17.97
CA PHE A 214 -13.10 16.30 17.67
C PHE A 214 -12.18 16.88 18.74
N ALA A 215 -12.02 16.15 19.84
CA ALA A 215 -11.26 16.58 21.02
C ALA A 215 -9.82 16.06 21.04
N CYS A 216 -9.56 14.92 20.39
CA CYS A 216 -8.27 14.25 20.40
C CYS A 216 -7.93 13.64 19.04
N ILE A 217 -6.70 13.11 18.91
CA ILE A 217 -6.22 12.51 17.67
C ILE A 217 -7.04 11.28 17.27
N ASP A 218 -7.49 10.47 18.24
CA ASP A 218 -8.24 9.23 17.99
C ASP A 218 -9.61 9.49 17.36
N ASP A 219 -10.18 10.68 17.53
CA ASP A 219 -11.43 11.08 16.88
C ASP A 219 -11.28 11.13 15.35
N LEU A 220 -10.09 11.47 14.84
CA LEU A 220 -9.77 11.55 13.41
C LEU A 220 -8.94 10.38 12.89
N PHE A 221 -8.19 9.73 13.76
CA PHE A 221 -7.30 8.62 13.44
C PHE A 221 -7.71 7.40 14.24
N PRO A 222 -8.74 6.66 13.81
CA PRO A 222 -9.18 5.44 14.49
C PRO A 222 -8.03 4.42 14.60
N SER A 223 -8.01 3.67 15.70
CA SER A 223 -7.01 2.61 15.93
C SER A 223 -7.19 1.43 14.97
N ILE A 224 -6.22 0.51 14.94
CA ILE A 224 -6.31 -0.73 14.15
C ILE A 224 -7.51 -1.63 14.52
N VAL A 225 -8.12 -1.42 15.69
CA VAL A 225 -9.30 -2.16 16.13
C VAL A 225 -10.57 -1.64 15.45
N GLU A 226 -10.64 -0.33 15.20
CA GLU A 226 -11.77 0.34 14.55
C GLU A 226 -11.60 0.44 13.02
N ASP A 227 -10.36 0.50 12.55
CA ASP A 227 -9.99 0.66 11.14
C ASP A 227 -9.31 -0.62 10.59
N PRO A 228 -10.10 -1.54 9.99
CA PRO A 228 -9.55 -2.78 9.43
C PRO A 228 -8.66 -2.53 8.19
N ILE A 229 -8.80 -1.39 7.51
CA ILE A 229 -7.93 -1.01 6.39
C ILE A 229 -6.55 -0.66 6.94
N LEU A 230 -6.48 0.16 8.00
CA LEU A 230 -5.22 0.46 8.68
C LEU A 230 -4.57 -0.82 9.21
N ASN A 231 -5.35 -1.70 9.86
CA ASN A 231 -4.86 -2.97 10.37
C ASN A 231 -4.21 -3.80 9.26
N ALA A 232 -4.89 -3.98 8.12
CA ALA A 232 -4.36 -4.72 6.98
C ALA A 232 -3.08 -4.10 6.39
N LEU A 233 -2.99 -2.77 6.34
CA LEU A 233 -1.78 -2.09 5.85
C LEU A 233 -0.60 -2.19 6.82
N LEU A 234 -0.86 -2.22 8.13
CA LEU A 234 0.19 -2.33 9.15
C LEU A 234 0.63 -3.78 9.38
N SER A 235 -0.23 -4.79 9.15
CA SER A 235 0.11 -6.22 9.34
C SER A 235 1.03 -6.82 8.29
N LEU A 236 1.40 -6.04 7.27
CA LEU A 236 2.34 -6.48 6.24
C LEU A 236 3.68 -6.90 6.86
N PRO A 237 4.42 -7.83 6.20
CA PRO A 237 5.70 -8.30 6.69
C PRO A 237 6.68 -7.16 7.00
N TRP A 238 7.44 -7.33 8.06
CA TRP A 238 8.57 -6.50 8.36
C TRP A 238 9.77 -6.91 7.51
N ARG A 239 10.57 -5.94 7.09
CA ARG A 239 11.78 -6.17 6.29
C ARG A 239 13.01 -5.74 7.06
N GLU A 240 14.04 -6.59 7.05
CA GLU A 240 15.33 -6.29 7.65
C GLU A 240 15.98 -5.07 6.99
N ILE A 241 16.61 -4.22 7.80
CA ILE A 241 17.35 -3.03 7.37
C ILE A 241 18.83 -3.42 7.29
N LYS A 242 19.35 -3.63 6.08
CA LYS A 242 20.74 -4.08 5.87
C LYS A 242 21.76 -2.93 5.91
N GLU A 243 21.32 -1.71 5.59
CA GLU A 243 22.22 -0.57 5.33
C GLU A 243 22.60 0.25 6.57
N VAL A 244 21.97 0.01 7.72
CA VAL A 244 22.12 0.85 8.93
C VAL A 244 23.20 0.31 9.88
N TRP A 245 23.81 -0.82 9.57
CA TRP A 245 24.33 -1.70 10.62
C TRP A 245 25.87 -1.79 10.69
N GLU A 246 26.37 -1.76 11.94
CA GLU A 246 27.72 -2.21 12.30
C GLU A 246 27.76 -3.74 12.29
N PRO A 247 28.69 -4.39 11.57
CA PRO A 247 28.76 -5.84 11.35
C PRO A 247 28.69 -6.78 12.57
N ASP A 248 28.71 -6.26 13.79
CA ASP A 248 28.88 -7.02 15.03
C ASP A 248 27.71 -6.88 16.03
N PHE A 249 26.67 -6.07 15.75
CA PHE A 249 25.58 -5.84 16.71
C PHE A 249 24.45 -6.90 16.65
N PRO A 250 24.29 -7.77 17.66
CA PRO A 250 23.64 -9.08 17.51
C PRO A 250 22.13 -9.10 17.22
N ILE A 251 21.41 -7.97 17.35
CA ILE A 251 19.95 -7.93 17.21
C ILE A 251 19.57 -7.33 15.84
N PRO A 252 18.78 -8.04 15.01
CA PRO A 252 18.37 -7.57 13.70
C PRO A 252 17.37 -6.41 13.78
N TRP A 253 17.51 -5.46 12.84
CA TRP A 253 16.66 -4.28 12.73
C TRP A 253 15.67 -4.45 11.60
N PHE A 254 14.42 -4.07 11.84
CA PHE A 254 13.34 -4.19 10.87
C PHE A 254 12.58 -2.88 10.70
N LYS A 255 12.06 -2.67 9.50
CA LYS A 255 11.09 -1.61 9.17
C LYS A 255 9.85 -2.24 8.55
N ARG A 256 8.70 -1.57 8.70
CA ARG A 256 7.48 -1.93 7.98
C ARG A 256 7.77 -1.94 6.47
N THR A 257 7.25 -2.93 5.74
CA THR A 257 7.22 -2.91 4.27
C THR A 257 6.60 -1.61 3.75
N LEU A 258 5.57 -1.13 4.45
CA LEU A 258 4.92 0.16 4.21
C LEU A 258 5.16 1.08 5.41
N SER A 259 6.05 2.05 5.27
CA SER A 259 6.29 3.06 6.31
C SER A 259 5.13 4.05 6.36
N LEU A 260 4.11 3.72 7.15
CA LEU A 260 2.98 4.58 7.49
C LEU A 260 3.28 5.38 8.76
N PRO A 261 2.66 6.57 8.94
CA PRO A 261 2.67 7.24 10.23
C PRO A 261 1.75 6.48 11.19
N GLU A 262 2.26 6.12 12.35
CA GLU A 262 1.52 5.47 13.43
C GLU A 262 1.19 6.53 14.49
N TYR A 263 -0.12 6.74 14.74
CA TYR A 263 -0.63 7.80 15.64
C TYR A 263 -0.94 7.29 17.05
N GLN A 264 -1.03 5.97 17.21
CA GLN A 264 -1.25 5.28 18.47
C GLN A 264 -0.02 4.45 18.83
N ASP A 265 0.16 4.23 20.12
CA ASP A 265 1.10 3.23 20.60
C ASP A 265 0.67 1.83 20.11
N SER A 266 1.61 1.14 19.47
CA SER A 266 1.45 -0.18 18.88
C SER A 266 2.51 -1.16 19.39
N PHE A 267 3.11 -0.86 20.55
CA PHE A 267 4.11 -1.73 21.17
C PHE A 267 3.51 -3.11 21.47
N VAL A 268 4.24 -4.13 21.04
CA VAL A 268 3.95 -5.52 21.33
C VAL A 268 5.25 -6.13 21.84
N LYS A 269 5.21 -6.70 23.05
CA LYS A 269 6.41 -7.35 23.61
C LYS A 269 6.82 -8.58 22.79
N ILE A 270 5.89 -9.52 22.63
CA ILE A 270 6.08 -10.76 21.86
C ILE A 270 5.12 -10.73 20.68
N ALA A 271 5.65 -10.66 19.46
CA ALA A 271 4.87 -10.62 18.25
C ALA A 271 4.11 -11.94 18.02
N TRP A 272 2.95 -11.84 17.38
CA TRP A 272 2.17 -13.02 17.02
C TRP A 272 2.89 -13.88 15.97
N PRO A 273 2.63 -15.20 15.89
CA PRO A 273 3.24 -16.07 14.88
C PRO A 273 3.02 -15.58 13.44
N HIS A 274 1.88 -14.98 13.13
CA HIS A 274 1.58 -14.42 11.80
C HIS A 274 2.27 -13.06 11.52
N THR A 275 3.20 -12.62 12.38
CA THR A 275 4.05 -11.45 12.12
C THR A 275 5.39 -11.93 11.58
N ALA A 276 5.58 -11.81 10.26
CA ALA A 276 6.84 -12.15 9.63
C ALA A 276 7.87 -11.02 9.73
N PHE A 277 9.07 -11.37 10.16
CA PHE A 277 10.28 -10.55 10.18
C PHE A 277 11.26 -11.09 9.13
N PHE A 278 11.10 -10.63 7.88
CA PHE A 278 11.78 -11.22 6.73
C PHE A 278 13.19 -10.65 6.52
N ARG A 279 14.17 -11.55 6.38
CA ARG A 279 15.61 -11.24 6.27
C ARG A 279 16.20 -11.44 4.88
N GLY A 280 15.35 -11.72 3.88
CA GLY A 280 15.82 -11.99 2.51
C GLY A 280 16.28 -13.43 2.28
N THR A 281 15.88 -14.36 3.14
CA THR A 281 16.24 -15.78 3.00
C THR A 281 15.75 -16.33 1.65
N ARG A 282 16.66 -16.96 0.91
CA ARG A 282 16.34 -17.65 -0.34
C ARG A 282 15.86 -19.07 -0.09
N LEU A 283 14.99 -19.57 -0.96
CA LEU A 283 14.52 -20.95 -0.89
C LEU A 283 15.67 -21.95 -1.02
N SER A 284 16.62 -21.72 -1.93
CA SER A 284 17.78 -22.59 -2.14
C SER A 284 18.75 -22.64 -0.96
N GLU A 285 18.78 -21.60 -0.12
CA GLU A 285 19.61 -21.56 1.09
C GLU A 285 18.99 -22.36 2.24
N ARG A 286 17.66 -22.49 2.25
CA ARG A 286 16.89 -23.04 3.39
C ARG A 286 16.35 -24.44 3.15
N PHE A 287 15.93 -24.74 1.93
CA PHE A 287 15.24 -25.98 1.59
C PHE A 287 15.96 -26.72 0.47
N SER A 288 16.08 -28.04 0.63
CA SER A 288 16.59 -28.94 -0.41
C SER A 288 15.58 -29.17 -1.53
N SER A 289 14.30 -28.90 -1.28
CA SER A 289 13.19 -29.12 -2.20
C SER A 289 12.02 -28.22 -1.85
N VAL A 290 11.17 -27.93 -2.84
CA VAL A 290 9.91 -27.19 -2.67
C VAL A 290 8.76 -28.16 -2.86
N ASP A 291 7.81 -28.17 -1.92
CA ASP A 291 6.64 -29.07 -2.00
C ASP A 291 5.81 -28.77 -3.25
N GLY A 292 5.28 -29.81 -3.89
CA GLY A 292 4.57 -29.66 -5.16
C GLY A 292 5.49 -29.44 -6.38
N ASN A 293 6.82 -29.47 -6.21
CA ASN A 293 7.78 -29.50 -7.31
C ASN A 293 8.49 -30.86 -7.44
N ALA A 294 7.72 -31.90 -7.78
CA ALA A 294 8.19 -33.29 -7.79
C ALA A 294 9.34 -33.57 -8.78
N SER A 295 9.46 -32.77 -9.84
CA SER A 295 10.44 -32.97 -10.92
C SER A 295 11.85 -32.50 -10.55
N GLY A 296 11.99 -31.76 -9.45
CA GLY A 296 13.12 -30.84 -9.31
C GLY A 296 13.06 -29.74 -10.39
N GLY A 297 13.92 -28.73 -10.27
CA GLY A 297 13.99 -27.68 -11.28
C GLY A 297 14.85 -26.53 -10.82
N ILE A 298 14.65 -25.39 -11.45
CA ILE A 298 15.46 -24.19 -11.21
C ILE A 298 14.67 -23.13 -10.45
N ILE A 299 15.34 -22.49 -9.49
CA ILE A 299 14.82 -21.31 -8.79
C ILE A 299 15.60 -20.10 -9.31
N ILE A 300 14.88 -19.10 -9.83
CA ILE A 300 15.45 -17.89 -10.43
C ILE A 300 14.98 -16.70 -9.60
N PRO A 301 15.89 -16.01 -8.89
CA PRO A 301 15.62 -14.73 -8.28
C PRO A 301 15.16 -13.70 -9.33
N VAL A 302 14.07 -13.01 -9.05
CA VAL A 302 13.56 -11.95 -9.93
C VAL A 302 13.36 -10.63 -9.17
N PRO A 303 13.45 -9.49 -9.87
CA PRO A 303 13.23 -8.18 -9.23
C PRO A 303 11.75 -7.96 -8.88
N ASP A 304 11.53 -7.13 -7.86
CA ASP A 304 10.21 -6.68 -7.37
C ASP A 304 9.21 -6.33 -8.47
N VAL A 305 9.67 -5.69 -9.55
CA VAL A 305 8.81 -5.24 -10.66
C VAL A 305 8.06 -6.40 -11.33
N VAL A 306 8.57 -7.63 -11.26
CA VAL A 306 7.89 -8.82 -11.80
C VAL A 306 6.57 -9.06 -11.07
N PHE A 307 6.54 -8.92 -9.75
CA PHE A 307 5.34 -9.23 -8.94
C PHE A 307 4.47 -8.02 -8.62
N PHE A 308 5.07 -6.84 -8.47
CA PHE A 308 4.33 -5.60 -8.16
C PHE A 308 3.96 -4.78 -9.41
N GLY A 309 4.49 -5.14 -10.58
CA GLY A 309 4.14 -4.55 -11.86
C GLY A 309 2.83 -5.07 -12.44
N THR A 310 2.37 -4.46 -13.52
CA THR A 310 1.19 -4.93 -14.26
C THR A 310 1.49 -4.87 -15.76
N ALA A 311 1.45 -6.02 -16.42
CA ALA A 311 1.60 -6.12 -17.86
C ALA A 311 0.26 -5.85 -18.57
N PRO A 312 0.26 -5.15 -19.70
CA PRO A 312 -0.94 -4.99 -20.52
C PRO A 312 -1.57 -6.34 -20.91
N GLU A 313 -2.89 -6.42 -20.86
CA GLU A 313 -3.65 -7.60 -21.30
C GLU A 313 -3.43 -7.91 -22.78
N THR A 314 -3.14 -6.87 -23.59
CA THR A 314 -2.88 -6.96 -25.03
C THR A 314 -1.62 -7.74 -25.39
N ILE A 315 -0.69 -7.93 -24.45
CA ILE A 315 0.51 -8.76 -24.68
C ILE A 315 0.08 -10.23 -24.78
N PRO A 316 0.40 -10.93 -25.87
CA PRO A 316 0.04 -12.34 -26.03
C PRO A 316 0.77 -13.22 -25.00
N LEU A 317 0.14 -14.31 -24.59
CA LEU A 317 0.73 -15.30 -23.68
C LEU A 317 1.72 -16.20 -24.44
N ARG A 318 2.91 -15.67 -24.68
CA ARG A 318 4.04 -16.35 -25.30
C ARG A 318 5.27 -16.15 -24.42
N PHE A 319 5.93 -17.23 -24.04
CA PHE A 319 7.02 -17.18 -23.07
C PHE A 319 8.24 -17.99 -23.57
N PRO A 320 8.86 -17.63 -24.70
CA PRO A 320 9.93 -18.45 -25.30
C PRO A 320 11.14 -18.67 -24.38
N GLU A 321 11.58 -17.68 -23.61
CA GLU A 321 12.71 -17.86 -22.69
C GLU A 321 12.33 -18.78 -21.53
N LEU A 322 11.14 -18.58 -20.93
CA LEU A 322 10.62 -19.46 -19.90
C LEU A 322 10.41 -20.89 -20.41
N GLU A 323 9.92 -21.06 -21.64
CA GLU A 323 9.73 -22.37 -22.27
C GLU A 323 11.06 -23.10 -22.48
N ALA A 324 12.11 -22.39 -22.88
CA ALA A 324 13.44 -22.98 -23.02
C ALA A 324 13.95 -23.53 -21.68
N LEU A 325 13.71 -22.81 -20.58
CA LEU A 325 14.03 -23.26 -19.22
C LEU A 325 13.17 -24.45 -18.80
N LEU A 326 11.86 -24.42 -19.07
CA LEU A 326 10.95 -25.52 -18.75
C LEU A 326 11.32 -26.82 -19.49
N LEU A 327 11.74 -26.72 -20.76
CA LEU A 327 12.21 -27.88 -21.52
C LEU A 327 13.51 -28.47 -20.95
N LYS A 328 14.38 -27.64 -20.39
CA LYS A 328 15.65 -28.08 -19.79
C LYS A 328 15.47 -28.65 -18.38
N PHE A 329 14.65 -28.01 -17.55
CA PHE A 329 14.59 -28.28 -16.11
C PHE A 329 13.26 -28.89 -15.64
N GLY A 330 12.23 -28.98 -16.50
CA GLY A 330 10.89 -29.48 -16.16
C GLY A 330 10.04 -28.51 -15.33
N SER A 331 10.66 -27.74 -14.44
CA SER A 331 10.01 -26.69 -13.66
C SER A 331 10.90 -25.46 -13.48
N VAL A 332 10.27 -24.30 -13.37
CA VAL A 332 10.91 -23.00 -13.10
C VAL A 332 10.15 -22.29 -12.00
N ILE A 333 10.85 -21.90 -10.94
CA ILE A 333 10.31 -21.06 -9.87
C ILE A 333 10.91 -19.68 -10.01
N LEU A 334 10.08 -18.67 -10.18
CA LEU A 334 10.48 -17.27 -10.14
C LEU A 334 10.29 -16.79 -8.70
N GLU A 335 11.40 -16.53 -8.02
CA GLU A 335 11.43 -16.21 -6.59
C GLU A 335 11.61 -14.71 -6.35
N LEU A 336 10.73 -14.15 -5.53
CA LEU A 336 10.81 -12.79 -5.03
C LEU A 336 11.68 -12.72 -3.76
N ASP A 337 12.50 -11.67 -3.67
CA ASP A 337 13.28 -11.33 -2.49
C ASP A 337 12.47 -10.52 -1.46
N GLU A 338 11.20 -10.88 -1.30
CA GLU A 338 10.22 -10.28 -0.40
C GLU A 338 9.13 -11.30 -0.09
N LEU A 339 8.29 -10.97 0.89
CA LEU A 339 7.04 -11.66 1.16
C LEU A 339 5.86 -10.77 0.78
N ILE A 340 4.93 -11.32 0.02
CA ILE A 340 3.64 -10.69 -0.29
C ILE A 340 2.58 -11.33 0.60
N GLN A 341 1.96 -10.52 1.45
CA GLN A 341 0.81 -10.95 2.25
C GLN A 341 -0.49 -10.70 1.48
N HIS A 342 -1.33 -11.73 1.36
CA HIS A 342 -2.70 -11.55 0.91
C HIS A 342 -3.59 -11.14 2.07
N THR A 343 -4.45 -10.14 1.88
CA THR A 343 -5.26 -9.60 2.99
C THR A 343 -6.20 -10.65 3.58
N ASN A 344 -6.69 -11.59 2.78
CA ASN A 344 -7.49 -12.73 3.26
C ASN A 344 -6.69 -13.77 4.07
N MET A 345 -5.36 -13.71 4.08
CA MET A 345 -4.45 -14.59 4.81
C MET A 345 -3.76 -13.88 5.99
N GLN A 346 -4.18 -12.67 6.36
CA GLN A 346 -3.49 -11.82 7.35
C GLN A 346 -3.27 -12.49 8.72
N ASN A 347 -4.13 -13.43 9.11
CA ASN A 347 -4.03 -14.16 10.38
C ASN A 347 -3.29 -15.50 10.26
N LEU A 348 -2.73 -15.81 9.09
CA LEU A 348 -1.96 -17.01 8.81
C LEU A 348 -0.48 -16.67 8.76
N THR A 349 0.37 -17.69 8.90
CA THR A 349 1.82 -17.59 8.70
C THR A 349 2.21 -17.74 7.22
N SER A 350 1.23 -17.69 6.31
CA SER A 350 1.42 -17.99 4.89
C SER A 350 1.56 -16.72 4.06
N TYR A 351 2.60 -16.68 3.22
CA TYR A 351 2.92 -15.55 2.35
C TYR A 351 3.26 -16.03 0.95
N GLN A 352 2.95 -15.23 -0.05
CA GLN A 352 3.44 -15.43 -1.40
C GLN A 352 4.91 -15.03 -1.47
N LYS A 353 5.73 -15.90 -2.07
CA LYS A 353 7.15 -15.65 -2.34
C LYS A 353 7.49 -15.74 -3.83
N GLY A 354 6.53 -16.11 -4.68
CA GLY A 354 6.76 -16.09 -6.12
C GLY A 354 5.70 -16.81 -6.94
N VAL A 355 6.09 -17.27 -8.13
CA VAL A 355 5.27 -18.09 -9.04
C VAL A 355 6.12 -19.27 -9.54
N GLY A 356 5.54 -20.46 -9.49
CA GLY A 356 6.10 -21.67 -10.09
C GLY A 356 5.40 -22.00 -11.40
N VAL A 357 6.18 -22.48 -12.36
CA VAL A 357 5.72 -22.94 -13.66
C VAL A 357 6.24 -24.36 -13.87
N VAL A 358 5.34 -25.30 -14.13
CA VAL A 358 5.66 -26.73 -14.22
C VAL A 358 5.16 -27.28 -15.54
N MET A 359 6.03 -27.97 -16.26
CA MET A 359 5.67 -28.71 -17.46
C MET A 359 5.07 -30.07 -17.05
N ILE A 360 3.77 -30.25 -17.30
CA ILE A 360 3.04 -31.48 -16.98
C ILE A 360 3.12 -32.47 -18.15
N GLU A 361 2.93 -31.93 -19.36
CA GLU A 361 3.12 -32.63 -20.64
C GLU A 361 3.86 -31.68 -21.59
N ALA A 362 4.30 -32.17 -22.76
CA ALA A 362 5.05 -31.37 -23.73
C ALA A 362 4.34 -30.06 -24.15
N ASP A 363 3.01 -30.05 -24.13
CA ASP A 363 2.17 -28.89 -24.43
C ASP A 363 1.27 -28.44 -23.27
N LEU A 364 1.32 -29.09 -22.10
CA LEU A 364 0.50 -28.76 -20.93
C LEU A 364 1.35 -28.18 -19.81
N ILE A 365 1.08 -26.92 -19.45
CA ILE A 365 1.81 -26.17 -18.43
C ILE A 365 0.88 -25.80 -17.28
N GLN A 366 1.35 -26.01 -16.05
CA GLN A 366 0.72 -25.51 -14.83
C GLN A 366 1.41 -24.23 -14.37
N VAL A 367 0.63 -23.20 -14.03
CA VAL A 367 1.12 -21.97 -13.40
C VAL A 367 0.52 -21.87 -12.00
N SER A 368 1.39 -21.92 -11.00
CA SER A 368 1.08 -22.00 -9.58
C SER A 368 1.70 -20.84 -8.81
N GLU A 369 1.06 -20.47 -7.72
CA GLU A 369 1.66 -19.55 -6.75
C GLU A 369 2.67 -20.29 -5.88
N LEU A 370 3.81 -19.65 -5.61
CA LEU A 370 4.79 -20.12 -4.65
C LEU A 370 4.46 -19.49 -3.30
N MET A 371 4.08 -20.34 -2.35
CA MET A 371 3.74 -19.96 -0.98
C MET A 371 4.84 -20.42 -0.01
N VAL A 372 5.01 -19.66 1.07
CA VAL A 372 5.87 -20.04 2.19
C VAL A 372 5.17 -19.86 3.52
N GLU A 373 5.53 -20.68 4.49
CA GLU A 373 5.21 -20.46 5.90
C GLU A 373 6.37 -19.72 6.57
N HIS A 374 6.08 -18.62 7.26
CA HIS A 374 7.10 -17.76 7.86
C HIS A 374 6.68 -17.23 9.24
N PRO A 375 6.67 -18.08 10.29
CA PRO A 375 6.44 -17.62 11.66
C PRO A 375 7.64 -16.82 12.21
N GLY A 376 7.41 -15.57 12.63
CA GLY A 376 8.46 -14.74 13.23
C GLY A 376 9.61 -14.48 12.25
N GLN A 377 10.84 -14.77 12.67
CA GLN A 377 12.05 -14.54 11.86
C GLN A 377 12.39 -15.67 10.87
N GLU A 378 11.74 -16.85 10.99
CA GLU A 378 12.16 -18.05 10.28
C GLU A 378 11.13 -18.52 9.25
N MET A 379 11.62 -18.92 8.09
CA MET A 379 10.83 -19.61 7.07
C MET A 379 10.86 -21.12 7.34
N THR A 380 9.69 -21.72 7.52
CA THR A 380 9.54 -23.11 7.98
C THR A 380 9.08 -24.08 6.89
N ALA A 381 8.38 -23.60 5.88
CA ALA A 381 7.94 -24.43 4.75
C ALA A 381 7.83 -23.61 3.46
N ALA A 382 7.90 -24.28 2.31
CA ALA A 382 7.72 -23.70 0.99
C ALA A 382 7.05 -24.70 0.05
N GLY A 383 6.07 -24.23 -0.73
CA GLY A 383 5.34 -25.11 -1.66
C GLY A 383 4.64 -24.36 -2.79
N LEU A 384 4.41 -25.09 -3.89
CA LEU A 384 3.55 -24.66 -4.98
C LEU A 384 2.11 -25.09 -4.69
N VAL A 385 1.21 -24.12 -4.60
CA VAL A 385 -0.23 -24.40 -4.42
C VAL A 385 -0.90 -24.72 -5.75
N TYR A 386 -2.13 -25.24 -5.71
CA TYR A 386 -2.90 -25.54 -6.92
C TYR A 386 -2.98 -24.32 -7.85
N GLY A 387 -2.68 -24.56 -9.13
CA GLY A 387 -2.54 -23.54 -10.15
C GLY A 387 -3.60 -23.62 -11.24
N TRP A 388 -3.42 -22.83 -12.29
CA TRP A 388 -4.20 -22.94 -13.51
C TRP A 388 -3.38 -23.56 -14.63
N TYR A 389 -4.06 -24.24 -15.54
CA TYR A 389 -3.44 -25.03 -16.61
C TYR A 389 -3.62 -24.36 -17.97
N TYR A 390 -2.56 -24.41 -18.76
CA TYR A 390 -2.47 -23.77 -20.07
C TYR A 390 -1.92 -24.77 -21.08
N ARG A 391 -2.54 -24.81 -22.26
CA ARG A 391 -2.05 -25.60 -23.38
C ARG A 391 -1.35 -24.72 -24.40
N LYS A 392 -0.16 -25.13 -24.81
CA LYS A 392 0.65 -24.47 -25.84
C LYS A 392 0.21 -24.91 -27.23
N SER A 393 -0.06 -23.95 -28.10
CA SER A 393 -0.27 -24.21 -29.53
C SER A 393 1.05 -24.32 -30.30
N GLU A 394 1.01 -24.82 -31.53
CA GLU A 394 2.17 -24.82 -32.44
C GLU A 394 2.79 -23.42 -32.64
N SER A 395 1.97 -22.36 -32.49
CA SER A 395 2.42 -20.97 -32.60
C SER A 395 3.16 -20.44 -31.35
N GLY A 396 3.29 -21.27 -30.30
CA GLY A 396 3.83 -20.88 -28.99
C GLY A 396 2.85 -20.10 -28.11
N LEU A 397 1.60 -19.89 -28.56
CA LEU A 397 0.58 -19.21 -27.76
C LEU A 397 -0.01 -20.17 -26.73
N TRP A 398 -0.06 -19.73 -25.47
CA TRP A 398 -0.68 -20.44 -24.36
C TRP A 398 -2.16 -20.08 -24.25
N SER A 399 -3.01 -21.09 -24.09
CA SER A 399 -4.46 -20.93 -23.90
C SER A 399 -4.90 -21.68 -22.67
N ARG A 400 -5.74 -21.05 -21.83
CA ARG A 400 -6.29 -21.67 -20.63
C ARG A 400 -7.09 -22.92 -20.99
N VAL A 401 -6.87 -24.02 -20.27
CA VAL A 401 -7.62 -25.28 -20.41
C VAL A 401 -8.07 -25.77 -19.05
N ALA A 402 -9.32 -26.21 -18.92
CA ALA A 402 -9.81 -26.80 -17.67
C ALA A 402 -9.03 -28.09 -17.35
N HIS A 403 -8.69 -28.30 -16.08
CA HIS A 403 -7.99 -29.49 -15.61
C HIS A 403 -8.55 -29.97 -14.26
N PRO A 404 -8.65 -31.29 -13.99
CA PRO A 404 -9.20 -31.81 -12.72
C PRO A 404 -8.49 -31.31 -11.47
N ASP A 405 -7.17 -31.09 -11.55
CA ASP A 405 -6.32 -30.64 -10.43
C ASP A 405 -6.11 -29.11 -10.40
N GLU A 406 -6.95 -28.33 -11.09
CA GLU A 406 -6.83 -26.88 -11.10
C GLU A 406 -7.33 -26.22 -9.81
N CYS A 407 -6.81 -25.02 -9.54
CA CYS A 407 -7.24 -24.22 -8.40
C CYS A 407 -8.76 -23.96 -8.43
N PRO A 408 -9.50 -24.32 -7.37
CA PRO A 408 -10.95 -24.21 -7.35
C PRO A 408 -11.45 -22.81 -7.01
N CYS A 409 -10.56 -21.83 -6.80
CA CYS A 409 -10.94 -20.48 -6.33
C CYS A 409 -11.83 -19.72 -7.33
N ASN A 410 -11.81 -20.11 -8.61
CA ASN A 410 -12.50 -19.46 -9.72
C ASN A 410 -12.26 -17.93 -9.80
N ASP A 411 -11.14 -17.44 -9.27
CA ASP A 411 -10.77 -16.02 -9.30
C ASP A 411 -9.76 -15.74 -10.41
N ALA A 412 -10.29 -15.41 -11.59
CA ALA A 412 -9.48 -15.04 -12.75
C ALA A 412 -8.50 -13.89 -12.46
N LEU A 413 -8.80 -13.00 -11.51
CA LEU A 413 -7.93 -11.87 -11.22
C LEU A 413 -6.60 -12.32 -10.61
N ILE A 414 -6.63 -13.24 -9.65
CA ILE A 414 -5.43 -13.78 -8.99
C ILE A 414 -4.56 -14.49 -10.04
N HIS A 415 -5.16 -15.35 -10.85
CA HIS A 415 -4.42 -16.08 -11.88
C HIS A 415 -3.89 -15.17 -13.00
N ASN A 416 -4.63 -14.13 -13.37
CA ASN A 416 -4.16 -13.11 -14.32
C ASN A 416 -2.98 -12.31 -13.77
N ARG A 417 -2.87 -12.11 -12.44
CA ARG A 417 -1.67 -11.53 -11.82
C ARG A 417 -0.45 -12.43 -11.99
N HIS A 418 -0.60 -13.75 -11.84
CA HIS A 418 0.49 -14.68 -12.13
C HIS A 418 0.92 -14.60 -13.60
N LEU A 419 -0.01 -14.56 -14.55
CA LEU A 419 0.31 -14.38 -15.97
C LEU A 419 0.96 -13.02 -16.26
N SER A 420 0.51 -11.95 -15.60
CA SER A 420 1.13 -10.64 -15.67
C SER A 420 2.59 -10.69 -15.19
N ALA A 421 2.85 -11.39 -14.08
CA ALA A 421 4.20 -11.60 -13.58
C ALA A 421 5.05 -12.38 -14.59
N LEU A 422 4.52 -13.46 -15.18
CA LEU A 422 5.24 -14.20 -16.23
C LEU A 422 5.58 -13.34 -17.45
N LYS A 423 4.70 -12.43 -17.87
CA LYS A 423 4.97 -11.51 -18.99
C LYS A 423 6.15 -10.58 -18.68
N ILE A 424 6.21 -10.03 -17.47
CA ILE A 424 7.31 -9.14 -17.05
C ILE A 424 8.60 -9.96 -16.85
N ALA A 425 8.48 -11.17 -16.29
CA ALA A 425 9.60 -12.08 -16.11
C ALA A 425 10.22 -12.52 -17.44
N GLU A 426 9.41 -12.76 -18.47
CA GLU A 426 9.88 -13.08 -19.82
C GLU A 426 10.77 -11.98 -20.40
N ASP A 427 10.39 -10.72 -20.24
CA ASP A 427 11.23 -9.58 -20.66
C ASP A 427 12.51 -9.48 -19.80
N PHE A 428 12.41 -9.76 -18.51
CA PHE A 428 13.58 -9.85 -17.61
C PHE A 428 14.56 -10.94 -18.08
N LEU A 429 14.09 -12.17 -18.32
CA LEU A 429 14.89 -13.30 -18.78
C LEU A 429 15.57 -13.02 -20.13
N ARG A 430 14.89 -12.31 -21.04
CA ARG A 430 15.48 -11.88 -22.31
C ARG A 430 16.62 -10.88 -22.13
N SER A 431 16.47 -9.96 -21.17
CA SER A 431 17.46 -8.90 -20.90
C SER A 431 18.64 -9.36 -20.04
N SER A 432 18.44 -10.41 -19.25
CA SER A 432 19.42 -11.01 -18.34
C SER A 432 19.38 -12.53 -18.53
N PRO A 433 19.97 -13.05 -19.62
CA PRO A 433 19.93 -14.47 -19.91
C PRO A 433 20.49 -15.26 -18.73
N PHE A 434 19.79 -16.30 -18.33
CA PHE A 434 20.26 -17.19 -17.27
C PHE A 434 21.59 -17.84 -17.71
N VAL A 435 22.65 -17.59 -16.93
CA VAL A 435 23.95 -18.25 -17.08
C VAL A 435 24.06 -19.26 -15.96
N GLU A 436 24.14 -20.54 -16.31
CA GLU A 436 24.40 -21.61 -15.36
C GLU A 436 25.78 -21.38 -14.75
N GLU A 437 25.88 -21.28 -13.42
CA GLU A 437 27.19 -21.30 -12.76
C GLU A 437 27.85 -22.65 -13.11
N THR A 438 28.81 -22.61 -14.03
CA THR A 438 29.66 -23.77 -14.28
C THR A 438 30.48 -23.98 -13.02
N ASP A 439 30.29 -25.14 -12.38
CA ASP A 439 31.17 -25.66 -11.34
C ASP A 439 32.62 -25.36 -11.74
N THR A 440 33.21 -24.36 -11.08
CA THR A 440 34.63 -24.07 -11.26
C THR A 440 35.34 -24.96 -10.23
N PRO A 441 36.23 -25.85 -10.67
CA PRO A 441 36.75 -26.94 -9.83
C PRO A 441 37.56 -26.48 -8.62
#